data_AF-A0A6P3VJH2-F1
#
_entry.id   AF-A0A6P3VJH2-F1
#
_cell.length_a   1.000
_cell.length_b   1.000
_cell.length_c   1.000
_cell.angle_alpha   90.00
_cell.angle_beta   90.00
_cell.angle_gamma   90.00
#
_symmetry.space_group_name_H-M   'P 1'
#
loop_
_entity.id
_entity.type
_entity.pdbx_description
1 polymer ?
#
loop_
_entity_poly.entity_id
_entity_poly.type
_entity_poly.pdbx_seq_one_letter_code
_entity_poly.pdbx_strand_id
1 'polypeptide(L)'
;MKKRNNLVFKECKCSLSISSTSVNMRTLAALLALVLVISVNAQYGVTTLQCCGEHYSKTIPAGKVVSYSTTSSGCHLKAHVFKTVAGKEFCVNPDLAWVKKIVTKLDKKPSAA
;
A
#
# COMPACT_ATOMS: atom_id res chain seq x y z
N MET A 1 -10.50 -5.23 -22.54
CA MET A 1 -9.06 -5.44 -22.24
C MET A 1 -8.72 -4.89 -20.86
N LYS A 2 -8.77 -5.72 -19.81
CA LYS A 2 -8.27 -5.41 -18.46
C LYS A 2 -7.27 -6.50 -18.11
N LYS A 3 -6.00 -6.09 -18.06
CA LYS A 3 -4.81 -6.90 -17.86
C LYS A 3 -4.80 -7.34 -16.39
N ARG A 4 -5.29 -8.55 -16.11
CA ARG A 4 -5.09 -9.21 -14.81
C ARG A 4 -3.65 -9.70 -14.77
N ASN A 5 -2.77 -8.84 -14.28
CA ASN A 5 -1.39 -9.19 -13.98
C ASN A 5 -1.39 -10.18 -12.81
N ASN A 6 -1.33 -11.45 -13.19
CA ASN A 6 -0.58 -12.54 -12.58
C ASN A 6 0.15 -12.15 -11.27
N LEU A 7 -0.59 -12.15 -10.17
CA LEU A 7 -0.04 -12.56 -8.90
C LEU A 7 -0.43 -14.02 -8.79
N VAL A 8 0.57 -14.87 -8.96
CA VAL A 8 0.54 -16.25 -8.49
C VAL A 8 0.17 -16.17 -7.01
N PHE A 9 -1.15 -16.18 -6.72
CA PHE A 9 -1.63 -16.78 -5.50
C PHE A 9 -1.03 -18.18 -5.58
N LYS A 10 0.01 -18.38 -4.78
CA LYS A 10 0.44 -19.72 -4.44
C LYS A 10 -0.72 -20.24 -3.62
N GLU A 11 -1.72 -20.73 -4.34
CA GLU A 11 -2.78 -21.55 -3.82
C GLU A 11 -2.02 -22.68 -3.14
N CYS A 12 -1.85 -22.59 -1.82
CA CYS A 12 -1.74 -23.79 -1.01
C CYS A 12 -3.10 -24.45 -1.19
N LYS A 13 -3.22 -25.18 -2.31
CA LYS A 13 -4.29 -26.12 -2.56
C LYS A 13 -4.02 -27.26 -1.60
N CYS A 14 -4.29 -27.03 -0.32
CA CYS A 14 -4.69 -28.10 0.54
C CYS A 14 -5.97 -28.59 -0.12
N SER A 15 -5.88 -29.70 -0.86
CA SER A 15 -7.05 -30.53 -1.11
C SER A 15 -7.61 -30.85 0.28
N LEU A 16 -8.54 -30.03 0.76
CA LEU A 16 -9.40 -30.42 1.86
C LEU A 16 -10.34 -31.45 1.24
N SER A 17 -9.87 -32.70 1.24
CA SER A 17 -10.76 -33.85 1.12
C SER A 17 -11.63 -33.83 2.36
N ILE A 18 -12.77 -33.15 2.30
CA ILE A 18 -13.82 -33.30 3.30
C ILE A 18 -14.42 -34.68 3.04
N SER A 19 -13.71 -35.72 3.47
CA SER A 19 -14.27 -37.05 3.59
C SER A 19 -15.37 -36.95 4.62
N SER A 20 -16.60 -37.26 4.21
CA SER A 20 -17.80 -37.25 5.05
C SER A 20 -17.64 -38.24 6.20
N THR A 21 -16.95 -37.82 7.28
CA THR A 21 -16.92 -38.53 8.56
C THR A 21 -17.53 -37.62 9.60
N SER A 22 -18.48 -38.19 10.35
CA SER A 22 -19.26 -37.57 11.42
C SER A 22 -18.51 -36.43 12.13
N VAL A 23 -19.03 -35.20 11.98
CA VAL A 23 -18.51 -34.00 12.64
C VAL A 23 -18.60 -34.22 14.14
N ASN A 24 -17.49 -34.58 14.78
CA ASN A 24 -17.44 -34.81 16.22
C ASN A 24 -17.27 -33.47 16.97
N MET A 25 -17.76 -33.38 18.20
CA MET A 25 -17.70 -32.14 19.02
C MET A 25 -16.31 -31.49 19.07
N ARG A 26 -15.25 -32.31 19.00
CA ARG A 26 -13.85 -31.87 19.00
C ARG A 26 -13.41 -31.23 17.68
N THR A 27 -13.85 -31.76 16.53
CA THR A 27 -13.58 -31.12 15.22
C THR A 27 -14.38 -29.84 15.05
N LEU A 28 -15.62 -29.78 15.56
CA LEU A 28 -16.41 -28.55 15.59
C LEU A 28 -15.69 -27.46 16.41
N ALA A 29 -15.21 -27.80 17.61
CA ALA A 29 -14.47 -26.88 18.46
C ALA A 29 -13.15 -26.40 17.82
N ALA A 30 -12.42 -27.30 17.15
CA ALA A 30 -11.18 -26.95 16.46
C ALA A 30 -11.43 -26.04 15.24
N LEU A 31 -12.49 -26.31 14.46
CA LEU A 31 -12.91 -25.45 13.35
C LEU A 31 -13.35 -24.07 13.84
N LEU A 32 -14.12 -24.03 14.93
CA LEU A 32 -14.58 -22.77 15.54
C LEU A 32 -13.41 -21.94 16.06
N ALA A 33 -12.45 -22.58 16.74
CA ALA A 33 -11.22 -21.92 17.20
C ALA A 33 -10.39 -21.36 16.05
N LEU A 34 -10.25 -22.10 14.95
CA LEU A 34 -9.53 -21.64 13.77
C LEU A 34 -10.21 -20.42 13.11
N VAL A 35 -11.54 -20.44 12.98
CA VAL A 35 -12.31 -19.30 12.44
C VAL A 35 -12.16 -18.06 13.33
N LEU A 36 -12.19 -18.23 14.67
CA LEU A 36 -11.97 -17.13 15.61
C LEU A 36 -10.58 -16.51 15.44
N VAL A 37 -9.51 -17.32 15.34
CA VAL A 37 -8.14 -16.81 15.14
C VAL A 37 -8.01 -16.01 13.82
N ILE A 38 -8.67 -16.45 12.75
CA ILE A 38 -8.64 -15.73 11.46
C ILE A 38 -9.40 -14.40 11.54
N SER A 39 -10.54 -14.37 12.25
CA SER A 39 -11.37 -13.16 12.39
C SER A 39 -10.69 -12.05 13.20
N VAL A 40 -9.86 -12.43 14.19
CA VAL A 40 -9.05 -11.48 14.98
C VAL A 40 -7.97 -10.84 14.09
N ASN A 41 -7.35 -11.63 13.21
CA ASN A 41 -6.26 -11.17 12.33
C ASN A 41 -6.73 -10.33 11.13
N ALA A 42 -8.02 -10.38 10.78
CA ALA A 42 -8.57 -9.65 9.64
C ALA A 42 -8.73 -8.13 9.88
N GLN A 43 -8.54 -7.67 11.12
CA GLN A 43 -8.70 -6.25 11.48
C GLN A 43 -7.39 -5.47 11.58
N TYR A 44 -6.24 -6.16 11.57
CA TYR A 44 -4.94 -5.50 11.54
C TYR A 44 -4.52 -5.22 10.10
N GLY A 45 -5.36 -4.47 9.39
CA GLY A 45 -4.85 -3.59 8.36
C GLY A 45 -4.02 -2.53 9.07
N VAL A 46 -2.79 -2.87 9.44
CA VAL A 46 -1.81 -1.92 9.96
C VAL A 46 -1.60 -0.96 8.80
N THR A 47 -2.40 0.10 8.75
CA THR A 47 -2.21 1.19 7.81
C THR A 47 -0.93 1.84 8.29
N THR A 48 0.19 1.36 7.77
CA THR A 48 1.49 1.91 8.06
C THR A 48 1.42 3.36 7.60
N LEU A 49 1.34 4.26 8.57
CA LEU A 49 1.30 5.68 8.31
C LEU A 49 2.64 6.03 7.66
N GLN A 50 2.65 6.19 6.34
CA GLN A 50 3.88 6.51 5.62
C GLN A 50 4.26 7.95 5.93
N CYS A 51 5.05 8.14 6.99
CA CYS A 51 5.59 9.43 7.39
C CYS A 51 7.01 9.65 6.89
N CYS A 52 7.34 10.90 6.63
CA CYS A 52 8.68 11.35 6.32
C CYS A 52 9.42 11.74 7.61
N GLY A 53 10.68 11.35 7.73
CA GLY A 53 11.56 11.81 8.81
C GLY A 53 12.14 13.21 8.55
N GLU A 54 12.59 13.44 7.32
CA GLU A 54 13.20 14.71 6.91
C GLU A 54 12.83 15.05 5.45
N HIS A 55 12.91 16.33 5.09
CA HIS A 55 12.81 16.78 3.71
C HIS A 55 14.13 16.59 2.97
N TYR A 56 14.05 16.12 1.74
CA TYR A 56 15.16 16.05 0.81
C TYR A 56 15.64 17.46 0.47
N SER A 57 16.89 17.77 0.79
CA SER A 57 17.44 19.12 0.71
C SER A 57 17.81 19.56 -0.72
N LYS A 58 17.91 18.62 -1.67
CA LYS A 58 18.31 18.91 -3.06
C LYS A 58 17.11 19.04 -3.99
N THR A 59 17.29 19.79 -5.07
CA THR A 59 16.25 19.93 -6.10
C THR A 59 16.20 18.68 -6.97
N ILE A 60 14.99 18.16 -7.20
CA ILE A 60 14.77 17.04 -8.11
C ILE A 60 14.32 17.58 -9.47
N PRO A 61 14.98 17.20 -10.58
CA PRO A 61 14.55 17.61 -11.91
C PRO A 61 13.12 17.13 -12.22
N ALA A 62 12.26 18.05 -12.64
CA ALA A 62 10.84 17.78 -12.92
C ALA A 62 10.62 16.61 -13.90
N GLY A 63 11.49 16.46 -14.90
CA GLY A 63 11.38 15.39 -15.91
C GLY A 63 11.64 13.98 -15.38
N LYS A 64 12.16 13.85 -14.14
CA LYS A 64 12.40 12.54 -13.51
C LYS A 64 11.27 12.13 -12.56
N VAL A 65 10.34 13.02 -12.21
CA VAL A 65 9.22 12.74 -11.30
C VAL A 65 8.04 12.23 -12.11
N VAL A 66 7.54 11.03 -11.77
CA VAL A 66 6.42 10.40 -12.48
C VAL A 66 5.09 10.60 -11.77
N SER A 67 5.12 10.64 -10.44
CA SER A 67 3.95 10.83 -9.59
C SER A 67 4.38 11.41 -8.25
N TYR A 68 3.41 11.89 -7.49
CA TYR A 68 3.61 12.28 -6.12
C TYR A 68 2.44 11.80 -5.25
N SER A 69 2.70 11.63 -3.96
CA SER A 69 1.69 11.46 -2.93
C SER A 69 1.92 12.46 -1.80
N THR A 70 0.93 12.65 -0.94
CA THR A 70 1.02 13.53 0.23
C THR A 70 1.07 12.68 1.49
N THR A 71 1.90 13.06 2.45
CA THR A 71 1.92 12.41 3.76
C THR A 71 0.55 12.52 4.43
N SER A 72 0.19 11.51 5.22
CA SER A 72 -1.06 11.54 5.98
C SER A 72 -1.07 12.69 6.99
N SER A 73 -2.26 13.21 7.30
CA SER A 73 -2.45 14.29 8.28
C SER A 73 -1.99 13.93 9.70
N GLY A 74 -1.85 12.64 10.00
CA GLY A 74 -1.32 12.15 11.28
C GLY A 74 0.21 12.29 11.42
N CYS A 75 0.93 12.64 10.34
CA CYS A 75 2.37 12.86 10.40
C CYS A 75 2.69 14.26 10.91
N HIS A 76 3.64 14.38 11.84
CA HIS A 76 4.13 15.67 12.31
C HIS A 76 4.79 16.48 11.18
N LEU A 77 5.51 15.80 10.28
CA LEU A 77 6.15 16.42 9.12
C LEU A 77 5.25 16.34 7.89
N LYS A 78 4.79 17.50 7.41
CA LYS A 78 4.09 17.60 6.12
C LYS A 78 5.10 17.56 4.97
N ALA A 79 4.90 16.65 4.03
CA ALA A 79 5.77 16.44 2.88
C ALA A 79 5.01 15.90 1.66
N HIS A 80 5.46 16.26 0.46
CA HIS A 80 5.11 15.48 -0.73
C HIS A 80 6.14 14.37 -0.92
N VAL A 81 5.69 13.17 -1.23
CA VAL A 81 6.56 12.05 -1.58
C VAL A 81 6.61 11.96 -3.09
N PHE A 82 7.74 12.36 -3.67
CA PHE A 82 7.94 12.30 -5.12
C PHE A 82 8.48 10.94 -5.52
N LYS A 83 7.77 10.27 -6.43
CA LYS A 83 8.22 9.03 -7.04
C LYS A 83 8.89 9.34 -8.35
N THR A 84 10.11 8.84 -8.52
CA THR A 84 10.90 9.04 -9.73
C THR A 84 10.76 7.88 -10.71
N VAL A 85 11.15 8.09 -11.97
CA VAL A 85 11.23 7.02 -13.00
C VAL A 85 12.09 5.84 -12.56
N ALA A 86 13.09 6.07 -11.69
CA ALA A 86 13.96 5.04 -11.12
C ALA A 86 13.30 4.25 -9.98
N GLY A 87 12.02 4.52 -9.67
CA GLY A 87 11.29 3.90 -8.56
C GLY A 87 11.66 4.44 -7.18
N LYS A 88 12.58 5.41 -7.09
CA LYS A 88 12.98 6.03 -5.81
C LYS A 88 11.95 7.06 -5.37
N GLU A 89 11.72 7.10 -4.06
CA GLU A 89 10.81 8.02 -3.39
C GLU A 89 11.60 9.05 -2.59
N PHE A 90 11.17 10.31 -2.67
CA PHE A 90 11.81 11.43 -1.98
C PHE A 90 10.77 12.28 -1.29
N CYS A 91 10.92 12.45 0.02
CA CYS A 91 10.14 13.41 0.80
C CYS A 91 10.61 14.82 0.47
N VAL A 92 9.73 15.72 0.05
CA VAL A 92 10.07 17.11 -0.29
C VAL A 92 9.16 18.07 0.45
N ASN A 93 9.68 19.26 0.76
CA ASN A 93 8.94 20.30 1.45
C ASN A 93 7.88 20.92 0.51
N PRO A 94 6.58 20.90 0.86
CA PRO A 94 5.51 21.45 0.03
C PRO A 94 5.59 22.97 -0.18
N ASP A 95 6.31 23.70 0.69
CA ASP A 95 6.39 25.16 0.63
C ASP A 95 7.34 25.67 -0.46
N LEU A 96 8.24 24.81 -0.94
CA LEU A 96 9.24 25.17 -1.95
C LEU A 96 8.60 25.43 -3.32
N ALA A 97 9.00 26.54 -3.95
CA ALA A 97 8.44 26.97 -5.23
C ALA A 97 8.63 25.94 -6.36
N TRP A 98 9.76 25.24 -6.39
CA TRP A 98 10.04 24.21 -7.39
C TRP A 98 9.15 22.97 -7.20
N VAL A 99 8.82 22.61 -5.95
CA VAL A 99 7.91 21.51 -5.62
C VAL A 99 6.51 21.83 -6.12
N LYS A 100 5.98 23.02 -5.80
CA LYS A 100 4.68 23.50 -6.28
C LYS A 100 4.60 23.45 -7.81
N LYS A 101 5.65 23.90 -8.51
CA LYS A 101 5.70 23.88 -9.99
C LYS A 101 5.65 22.47 -10.56
N ILE A 102 6.26 21.48 -9.90
CA ILE A 102 6.20 20.08 -10.33
C ILE A 102 4.81 19.50 -10.06
N VAL A 103 4.27 19.71 -8.85
CA VAL A 103 2.93 19.24 -8.47
C VAL A 103 1.87 19.77 -9.44
N THR A 104 1.85 21.08 -9.72
CA THR A 104 0.91 21.67 -10.69
C THR A 104 1.05 21.10 -12.11
N LYS A 105 2.26 20.67 -12.52
CA LYS A 105 2.44 19.98 -13.81
C LYS A 105 1.90 18.56 -13.77
N LEU A 106 2.05 17.87 -12.65
CA LEU A 106 1.57 16.51 -12.45
C LEU A 106 0.03 16.49 -12.31
N ASP A 107 -0.58 17.48 -11.66
CA ASP A 107 -2.04 17.62 -11.57
C ASP A 107 -2.71 17.83 -12.94
N LYS A 108 -2.03 18.56 -13.83
CA LYS A 108 -2.51 18.77 -15.21
C LYS A 108 -2.38 17.53 -16.08
N LYS A 109 -1.58 16.55 -15.67
CA LYS A 109 -1.50 15.27 -16.34
C LYS A 109 -2.62 14.41 -15.74
N PRO A 110 -3.60 13.95 -16.54
CA PRO A 110 -4.61 13.05 -16.01
C PRO A 110 -3.90 11.85 -15.40
N SER A 111 -4.04 11.70 -14.08
CA SER A 111 -3.52 10.55 -13.36
C SER A 111 -4.14 9.32 -14.01
N ALA A 112 -3.29 8.50 -14.63
CA ALA A 112 -3.72 7.25 -15.23
C ALA A 112 -4.19 6.35 -14.08
N ALA A 113 -5.50 6.39 -13.84
CA ALA A 113 -6.24 5.44 -13.00
C ALA A 113 -6.29 4.07 -13.67
#